data_AF-A0A454TM75-F1
#
_entry.id   AF-A0A454TM75-F1
#
_cell.length_a   1.000
_cell.length_b   1.000
_cell.length_c   1.000
_cell.angle_alpha   90.00
_cell.angle_beta   90.00
_cell.angle_gamma   90.00
#
_symmetry.space_group_name_H-M   'P 1'
#
loop_
_entity.id
_entity.type
_entity.pdbx_description
1 polymer ?
#
loop_
_entity_poly.entity_id
_entity_poly.type
_entity_poly.pdbx_seq_one_letter_code
_entity_poly.pdbx_strand_id
1 'polypeptide(L)' 'MEEWTQVSPYGWTHPSGWAIALMNVHGQAGYMLSCNAFIHGPFDKLWDAQARHAILAPSTTVREGASKEDEARCA' A
#
# COMPACT_ATOMS: atom_id res chain seq x y z
N MET A 1 -11.13 6.02 6.70
CA MET A 1 -9.70 6.21 7.03
C MET A 1 -9.28 5.13 8.03
N GLU A 2 -9.74 3.87 7.87
CA GLU A 2 -9.68 2.84 8.92
C GLU A 2 -9.04 1.52 8.47
N GLU A 3 -8.36 1.48 7.32
CA GLU A 3 -7.86 0.21 6.77
C GLU A 3 -6.34 0.01 6.97
N TRP A 4 -5.62 1.02 7.48
CA TRP A 4 -4.19 0.92 7.76
C TRP A 4 -3.92 0.53 9.21
N THR A 5 -3.38 -0.67 9.43
CA THR A 5 -2.96 -1.13 10.75
C THR A 5 -1.49 -0.82 10.94
N GLN A 6 -1.15 -0.09 12.00
CA GLN A 6 0.25 0.13 12.36
C GLN A 6 0.82 -1.14 13.02
N VAL A 7 1.82 -1.75 12.38
CA VAL A 7 2.48 -2.97 12.87
C VAL A 7 3.81 -2.68 13.56
N SER A 8 4.37 -1.49 13.34
CA SER A 8 5.58 -1.01 14.01
C SER A 8 5.63 0.52 14.06
N PRO A 9 6.54 1.13 14.84
CA PRO A 9 6.71 2.59 14.88
C PRO A 9 6.99 3.22 13.50
N TYR A 10 7.47 2.43 12.55
CA TYR A 10 7.85 2.87 11.21
C TYR A 10 7.08 2.14 10.10
N GLY A 11 6.00 1.40 10.42
CA GLY A 11 5.38 0.49 9.46
C GLY A 11 3.89 0.31 9.63
N TRP A 12 3.18 0.35 8.51
CA TRP A 12 1.75 0.15 8.39
C TRP A 12 1.44 -0.91 7.33
N THR A 13 0.41 -1.71 7.55
CA THR A 13 -0.07 -2.71 6.61
C THR A 13 -1.55 -2.52 6.32
N HIS A 14 -1.95 -2.90 5.12
CA HIS A 14 -3.32 -2.84 4.62
C HIS A 14 -3.85 -4.24 4.30
N PRO A 15 -5.11 -4.58 4.59
CA PRO A 15 -5.72 -5.87 4.24
C PRO A 15 -5.64 -6.24 2.76
N SER A 16 -5.49 -5.25 1.87
CA SER A 16 -5.32 -5.48 0.43
C SER A 16 -3.89 -5.92 0.03
N GLY A 17 -3.01 -6.21 1.00
CA GLY A 17 -1.63 -6.67 0.76
C GLY A 17 -0.60 -5.54 0.59
N TRP A 18 -0.99 -4.30 0.83
CA TRP A 18 -0.09 -3.15 0.74
C TRP A 18 0.58 -2.85 2.08
N ALA A 19 1.79 -2.32 2.02
CA ALA A 19 2.55 -1.89 3.20
C ALA A 19 3.11 -0.49 2.98
N ILE A 20 3.14 0.30 4.04
CA ILE A 20 3.86 1.57 4.11
C ILE A 20 4.97 1.44 5.12
N ALA A 21 6.18 1.86 4.76
CA ALA A 21 7.32 1.92 5.65
C ALA A 21 7.92 3.32 5.68
N LEU A 22 8.23 3.84 6.87
CA LEU A 22 9.00 5.05 7.06
C LEU A 22 10.49 4.68 7.07
N MET A 23 11.22 5.17 6.07
CA MET A 23 12.62 4.83 5.83
C MET A 23 13.43 6.08 5.51
N ASN A 24 14.74 6.04 5.78
CA ASN A 24 15.64 7.10 5.33
C ASN A 24 16.08 6.81 3.89
N VAL A 25 15.62 7.61 2.94
CA VAL A 25 15.97 7.53 1.52
C VAL A 25 16.87 8.72 1.20
N HIS A 26 18.11 8.44 0.76
CA HIS A 26 19.13 9.48 0.53
C HIS A 26 19.36 10.42 1.73
N GLY A 27 19.23 9.90 2.94
CA GLY A 27 19.44 10.68 4.17
C GLY A 27 18.25 11.55 4.59
N GLN A 28 17.09 11.41 3.95
CA GLN A 28 15.84 12.07 4.34
C GLN A 28 14.79 11.03 4.71
N ALA A 29 14.01 11.29 5.77
CA ALA A 29 12.92 10.41 6.16
C ALA A 29 11.78 10.50 5.15
N GLY A 30 11.33 9.36 4.63
CA GLY A 30 10.26 9.28 3.65
C GLY A 30 9.42 8.02 3.82
N TYR A 31 8.13 8.13 3.52
CA TYR A 31 7.19 7.04 3.50
C TYR A 31 7.25 6.33 2.16
N MET A 32 7.46 5.03 2.18
CA MET A 32 7.55 4.16 1.02
C MET A 32 6.31 3.28 1.00
N LEU A 33 5.53 3.36 -0.08
CA LEU A 33 4.39 2.49 -0.30
C LEU A 33 4.84 1.28 -1.14
N SER A 34 4.46 0.07 -0.74
CA SER A 34 4.83 -1.15 -1.45
C SER A 34 3.70 -2.16 -1.51
N CYS A 35 3.65 -2.93 -2.60
CA CYS A 35 2.89 -4.17 -2.73
C CYS A 35 3.73 -5.14 -3.54
N ASN A 36 4.03 -6.31 -2.97
CA ASN A 36 4.93 -7.31 -3.56
C ASN A 36 6.26 -6.69 -4.03
N ALA A 37 6.54 -6.71 -5.33
CA ALA A 37 7.77 -6.17 -5.92
C ALA A 37 7.69 -4.69 -6.31
N PHE A 38 6.51 -4.07 -6.21
CA PHE A 38 6.28 -2.68 -6.59
C PHE A 38 6.47 -1.75 -5.41
N ILE A 39 7.24 -0.69 -5.63
CA ILE A 39 7.54 0.33 -4.63
C ILE A 39 7.22 1.70 -5.23
N HIS A 40 6.55 2.55 -4.45
CA HIS A 40 6.19 3.93 -4.79
C HIS A 40 6.67 4.87 -3.67
N GLY A 41 7.20 6.02 -4.05
CA GLY A 41 7.72 7.03 -3.12
C GLY A 41 9.16 7.44 -3.46
N PRO A 42 9.87 8.10 -2.54
CA PRO A 42 9.45 8.43 -1.18
C PRO A 42 8.35 9.52 -1.14
N PHE A 43 7.47 9.43 -0.15
CA PHE A 43 6.46 10.45 0.17
C PHE A 43 6.83 11.17 1.46
N ASP A 44 6.55 12.46 1.55
CA ASP A 44 6.89 13.25 2.74
C ASP A 44 5.95 12.95 3.93
N LYS A 45 4.71 12.56 3.65
CA LYS A 45 3.68 12.31 4.67
C LYS A 45 3.03 10.95 4.47
N LEU A 46 2.66 10.32 5.59
CA LEU A 46 1.91 9.07 5.60
C LEU A 46 0.62 9.15 4.76
N TRP A 47 -0.10 10.28 4.86
CA TRP A 47 -1.33 10.51 4.09
C TRP A 47 -1.11 10.47 2.58
N ASP A 48 0.03 10.94 2.08
CA ASP A 48 0.30 10.95 0.63
C ASP A 48 0.52 9.52 0.10
N ALA A 49 1.17 8.67 0.89
CA ALA A 49 1.30 7.24 0.60
C ALA A 49 -0.07 6.53 0.63
N GLN A 50 -0.93 6.86 1.59
CA GLN A 50 -2.29 6.32 1.67
C GLN A 50 -3.18 6.80 0.49
N ALA A 51 -3.07 8.07 0.11
CA ALA A 51 -3.77 8.62 -1.04
C ALA A 51 -3.30 7.96 -2.35
N ARG A 52 -1.99 7.68 -2.47
CA ARG A 52 -1.46 6.94 -3.61
C ARG A 52 -2.01 5.52 -3.67
N HIS A 53 -2.11 4.83 -2.53
CA HIS A 53 -2.76 3.52 -2.46
C HIS A 53 -4.22 3.59 -2.93
N ALA A 54 -5.00 4.57 -2.49
CA ALA A 54 -6.40 4.73 -2.92
C ALA A 54 -6.56 4.90 -4.45
N ILE A 55 -5.55 5.48 -5.12
CA ILE A 55 -5.52 5.59 -6.59
C ILE A 55 -5.13 4.26 -7.25
N LEU A 56 -4.18 3.53 -6.67
CA LEU A 56 -3.59 2.31 -7.26
C LEU A 56 -4.42 1.04 -7.00
N ALA A 57 -5.12 1.00 -5.87
CA ALA A 57 -5.98 -0.10 -5.47
C ALA A 57 -7.42 0.42 -5.36
N PRO A 58 -8.10 0.68 -6.50
CA PRO A 58 -9.52 1.00 -6.46
C PRO A 58 -10.23 -0.16 -5.77
N SER A 59 -11.04 0.17 -4.77
CA SER A 59 -11.70 -0.73 -3.84
C SER A 59 -12.07 -2.04 -4.53
N THR A 60 -11.46 -3.15 -4.12
CA THR A 60 -11.92 -4.48 -4.52
C THR A 60 -13.27 -4.70 -3.86
N THR A 61 -14.33 -4.19 -4.49
CA THR A 61 -15.70 -4.56 -4.20
C THR A 61 -15.79 -6.07 -4.40
N VAL A 62 -16.27 -6.75 -3.35
CA VAL A 62 -16.46 -8.20 -3.30
C VAL A 62 -17.06 -8.70 -4.61
N ARG A 63 -16.29 -9.47 -5.38
CA ARG A 63 -16.81 -10.17 -6.55
C ARG A 63 -17.41 -11.49 -6.07
N GLU A 64 -18.65 -11.43 -5.59
CA GLU A 64 -19.49 -12.61 -5.50
C GLU A 64 -19.78 -13.08 -6.94
N GLY A 65 -19.16 -14.19 -7.33
CA GLY A 65 -19.38 -14.84 -8.62
C GLY A 65 -18.44 -14.42 -9.74
N ALA A 66 -17.51 -15.32 -10.08
CA ALA A 66 -17.12 -15.73 -11.44
C ALA A 66 -15.61 -16.02 -11.53
N SER A 67 -15.31 -17.31 -11.41
CA SER A 67 -14.48 -18.09 -12.34
C SER A 67 -13.26 -17.42 -12.98
N LYS A 68 -12.09 -17.98 -12.63
CA LYS A 68 -10.83 -18.04 -13.41
C LYS A 68 -10.37 -16.73 -14.03
N GLU A 69 -9.53 -15.99 -13.30
CA GLU A 69 -8.33 -15.30 -13.80
C GLU A 69 -7.60 -14.71 -12.59
N ASP A 70 -6.86 -15.60 -11.93
CA ASP A 70 -6.01 -15.37 -10.75
C ASP A 70 -4.61 -14.96 -11.24
N GLU A 71 -4.44 -13.78 -11.86
CA GLU A 71 -3.10 -13.26 -12.18
C GLU A 71 -3.03 -11.75 -12.50
N ALA A 72 -3.77 -10.91 -11.77
CA ALA A 72 -3.56 -9.45 -11.83
C ALA A 72 -3.97 -8.74 -10.54
N ARG A 73 -3.64 -9.35 -9.40
CA ARG A 73 -3.90 -8.80 -8.07
C ARG A 73 -2.59 -8.78 -7.31
N CYS A 74 -1.73 -7.83 -7.66
CA CYS A 74 -0.31 -7.98 -7.32
C CYS A 74 0.21 -9.33 -7.89
N ALA A 75 -0.31 -9.70 -9.07
CA ALA A 75 0.44 -9.60 -10.31
C ALA A 75 0.01 -8.29 -11.00
#